data_AF-A0A4Y1RHZ7-F1
#
_entry.id   AF-A0A4Y1RHZ7-F1
#
_cell.length_a   1.000
_cell.length_b   1.000
_cell.length_c   1.000
_cell.angle_alpha   90.00
_cell.angle_beta   90.00
_cell.angle_gamma   90.00
#
_symmetry.space_group_name_H-M   'P 1'
#
loop_
_entity.id
_entity.type
_entity.pdbx_description
1 polymer ?
#
loop_
_entity_poly.entity_id
_entity_poly.type
_entity_poly.pdbx_seq_one_letter_code
_entity_poly.pdbx_strand_id
1 'polypeptide(L)'
;MSCQKQFSQYTCPRCNSRYCSLHCYKSHNLRCTESFMRENVEGELGQLGPDDETKQKMLDILKRFHSEEEADAMDDDEAGSTLSEGTIQKVLSGGQVSFDDLSAEEKKLFQKAVVSGELSKMIKPWDPWWLKPSARAITFSKEGTQLIKPLANEEESMSTEDDLESNQASEIPPGPDTPLPPVSKLSSTKPSPTLAVHLVDIIYSYCFTLRLYNGDWLSDTTGSAMVLLSVSSVLGQGGQPETVLEALSYCLEQTCSPAFRQMGGLQFGLGLIDDVITLLTLGTPALLCLLCDLQRMVQAGERELKSEKPRKSRRAEIRSKLKLAERKIYFIMCWVHEQPGEAWSSLAAIVKAEKGSALNYEAAASRPGKVDKKAEPRSKFYQLGAVNQ
;
A
#
# COMPACT_ATOMS: atom_id res chain seq x y z
N MET A 1 6.35 51.05 -20.80
CA MET A 1 7.53 51.51 -21.56
C MET A 1 7.06 52.03 -22.90
N SER A 2 7.28 53.30 -23.21
CA SER A 2 6.94 53.92 -24.50
C SER A 2 8.07 53.68 -25.51
N CYS A 3 7.73 53.22 -26.72
CA CYS A 3 8.69 53.10 -27.81
C CYS A 3 9.21 54.50 -28.19
N GLN A 4 10.51 54.74 -28.09
CA GLN A 4 11.15 56.02 -28.43
C GLN A 4 11.63 56.08 -29.90
N LYS A 5 11.37 55.04 -30.70
CA LYS A 5 11.97 54.91 -32.04
C LYS A 5 11.17 55.60 -33.14
N GLN A 6 9.84 55.71 -33.03
CA GLN A 6 8.95 56.31 -34.05
C GLN A 6 7.66 56.87 -33.41
N PHE A 7 6.98 57.79 -34.10
CA PHE A 7 5.67 58.30 -33.69
C PHE A 7 4.66 57.14 -33.59
N SER A 8 3.88 57.12 -32.51
CA SER A 8 2.90 56.06 -32.25
C SER A 8 1.69 56.19 -33.18
N GLN A 9 1.47 55.20 -34.04
CA GLN A 9 0.33 55.15 -34.97
C GLN A 9 -0.88 54.41 -34.41
N TYR A 10 -0.68 53.56 -33.38
CA TYR A 10 -1.71 52.67 -32.86
C TYR A 10 -1.85 52.79 -31.34
N THR A 11 -3.03 52.44 -30.81
CA THR A 11 -3.33 52.51 -29.37
C THR A 11 -3.97 51.20 -28.92
N CYS A 12 -3.47 50.63 -27.81
CA CYS A 12 -4.01 49.39 -27.26
C CYS A 12 -5.42 49.66 -26.70
N PRO A 13 -6.45 48.91 -27.11
CA PRO A 13 -7.83 49.17 -26.70
C PRO A 13 -8.08 48.88 -25.20
N ARG A 14 -7.22 48.11 -24.54
CA ARG A 14 -7.40 47.72 -23.12
C ARG A 14 -6.76 48.69 -22.14
N CYS A 15 -5.55 49.14 -22.43
CA CYS A 15 -4.77 49.96 -21.51
C CYS A 15 -4.48 51.36 -22.06
N ASN A 16 -5.03 51.68 -23.24
CA ASN A 16 -4.86 52.95 -23.95
C ASN A 16 -3.39 53.36 -24.21
N SER A 17 -2.47 52.39 -24.15
CA SER A 17 -1.04 52.64 -24.38
C SER A 17 -0.75 52.73 -25.87
N ARG A 18 0.00 53.75 -26.27
CA ARG A 18 0.34 54.00 -27.67
C ARG A 18 1.56 53.19 -28.11
N TYR A 19 1.52 52.61 -29.31
CA TYR A 19 2.59 51.81 -29.90
C TYR A 19 2.76 52.12 -31.40
N CYS A 20 3.95 51.87 -31.94
CA CYS A 20 4.28 52.20 -33.34
C CYS A 20 4.19 51.00 -34.30
N SER A 21 4.26 49.76 -33.80
CA SER A 21 4.23 48.55 -34.63
C SER A 21 3.78 47.33 -33.83
N LEU A 22 3.43 46.25 -34.52
CA LEU A 22 3.04 44.97 -33.91
C LEU A 22 4.15 44.38 -33.03
N HIS A 23 5.42 44.65 -33.34
CA HIS A 23 6.55 44.24 -32.49
C HIS A 23 6.54 44.97 -31.13
N CYS A 24 6.21 46.27 -31.12
CA CYS A 24 6.01 47.02 -29.88
C CYS A 24 4.72 46.61 -29.14
N TYR A 25 3.72 46.09 -29.84
CA TYR A 25 2.55 45.48 -29.20
C TYR A 25 2.92 44.16 -28.50
N LYS A 26 3.67 43.26 -29.14
CA LYS A 26 4.11 41.97 -28.55
C LYS A 26 5.04 42.12 -27.34
N SER A 27 5.73 43.25 -27.23
CA SER A 27 6.62 43.59 -26.09
C SER A 27 5.97 44.53 -25.07
N HIS A 28 4.68 44.83 -25.23
CA HIS A 28 3.90 45.60 -24.25
C HIS A 28 3.51 44.70 -23.05
N ASN A 29 2.77 45.24 -22.06
CA ASN A 29 2.29 44.51 -20.88
C ASN A 29 1.73 43.11 -21.24
N LEU A 30 2.35 42.09 -20.66
CA LEU A 30 2.03 40.68 -20.83
C LEU A 30 0.53 40.41 -20.72
N ARG A 31 -0.18 41.07 -19.79
CA ARG A 31 -1.62 40.87 -19.58
C ARG A 31 -2.48 41.26 -20.78
N CYS A 32 -2.19 42.34 -21.52
CA CYS A 32 -3.02 42.68 -22.69
C CYS A 32 -2.60 41.93 -23.95
N THR A 33 -1.32 41.53 -24.08
CA THR A 33 -0.89 40.66 -25.19
C THR A 33 -1.45 39.25 -25.04
N GLU A 34 -1.37 38.68 -23.84
CA GLU A 34 -1.88 37.34 -23.53
C GLU A 34 -3.40 37.31 -23.68
N SER A 35 -4.11 38.29 -23.10
CA SER A 35 -5.57 38.34 -23.21
C SER A 35 -6.06 38.51 -24.65
N PHE A 36 -5.35 39.26 -25.49
CA PHE A 36 -5.69 39.40 -26.90
C PHE A 36 -5.41 38.12 -27.70
N MET A 37 -4.26 37.47 -27.45
CA MET A 37 -3.95 36.20 -28.13
C MET A 37 -4.91 35.10 -27.70
N ARG A 38 -5.22 35.01 -26.40
CA ARG A 38 -6.20 34.08 -25.85
C ARG A 38 -7.57 34.28 -26.47
N GLU A 39 -8.11 35.50 -26.48
CA GLU A 39 -9.43 35.76 -27.08
C GLU A 39 -9.46 35.51 -28.59
N ASN A 40 -8.36 35.72 -29.31
CA ASN A 40 -8.29 35.40 -30.73
C ASN A 40 -8.24 33.88 -30.97
N VAL A 41 -7.50 33.15 -30.13
CA VAL A 41 -7.43 31.68 -30.19
C VAL A 41 -8.75 31.05 -29.76
N GLU A 42 -9.38 31.53 -28.69
CA GLU A 42 -10.71 31.11 -28.24
C GLU A 42 -11.79 31.47 -29.27
N GLY A 43 -11.66 32.61 -29.94
CA GLY A 43 -12.56 33.02 -31.03
C GLY A 43 -12.46 32.13 -32.27
N GLU A 44 -11.26 31.69 -32.64
CA GLU A 44 -11.07 30.72 -33.74
C GLU A 44 -11.44 29.29 -33.33
N LEU A 45 -11.09 28.86 -32.12
CA LEU A 45 -11.49 27.55 -31.57
C LEU A 45 -13.01 27.46 -31.36
N GLY A 46 -13.67 28.57 -31.04
CA GLY A 46 -15.14 28.65 -30.93
C GLY A 46 -15.85 28.58 -32.28
N GLN A 47 -15.18 28.98 -33.38
CA GLN A 47 -15.67 28.73 -34.75
C GLN A 47 -15.38 27.30 -35.22
N LEU A 48 -14.35 26.65 -34.65
CA LEU A 48 -14.00 25.24 -34.82
C LEU A 48 -14.64 24.36 -33.74
N GLY A 49 -15.91 24.63 -33.37
CA GLY A 49 -16.65 23.82 -32.40
C GLY A 49 -16.55 22.31 -32.69
N PRO A 50 -16.84 21.43 -31.70
CA PRO A 50 -16.63 19.99 -31.80
C PRO A 50 -17.63 19.39 -32.79
N ASP A 51 -17.39 19.58 -34.07
CA ASP A 51 -18.17 19.02 -35.13
C ASP A 51 -17.89 17.51 -35.12
N ASP A 52 -18.94 16.73 -34.89
CA ASP A 52 -18.86 15.26 -34.86
C ASP A 52 -18.20 14.73 -36.13
N GLU A 53 -18.33 15.42 -37.26
CA GLU A 53 -17.68 15.09 -38.52
C GLU A 53 -16.14 15.22 -38.45
N THR A 54 -15.63 16.18 -37.69
CA THR A 54 -14.18 16.37 -37.51
C THR A 54 -13.60 15.32 -36.56
N LYS A 55 -14.35 14.95 -35.51
CA LYS A 55 -14.01 13.80 -34.65
C LYS A 55 -14.05 12.49 -35.43
N GLN A 56 -15.06 12.29 -36.29
CA GLN A 56 -15.18 11.11 -37.13
C GLN A 56 -14.01 11.02 -38.13
N LYS A 57 -13.62 12.14 -38.74
CA LYS A 57 -12.44 12.22 -39.62
C LYS A 57 -11.14 11.93 -38.87
N MET A 58 -11.00 12.42 -37.64
CA MET A 58 -9.83 12.13 -36.81
C MET A 58 -9.75 10.65 -36.40
N LEU A 59 -10.89 10.03 -36.10
CA LEU A 59 -11.00 8.58 -35.86
C LEU A 59 -10.67 7.77 -37.12
N ASP A 60 -11.12 8.20 -38.30
CA ASP A 60 -10.77 7.54 -39.56
C ASP A 60 -9.29 7.68 -39.90
N ILE A 61 -8.66 8.82 -39.61
CA ILE A 61 -7.21 9.02 -39.80
C ILE A 61 -6.43 8.09 -38.85
N LEU A 62 -6.83 7.98 -37.59
CA LEU A 62 -6.19 7.08 -36.62
C LEU A 62 -6.35 5.61 -37.01
N LYS A 63 -7.54 5.20 -37.48
CA LYS A 63 -7.76 3.84 -38.01
C LYS A 63 -6.88 3.55 -39.20
N ARG A 64 -6.76 4.50 -40.14
CA ARG A 64 -5.95 4.35 -41.34
C ARG A 64 -4.47 4.23 -41.02
N PHE A 65 -3.99 5.01 -40.06
CA PHE A 65 -2.59 4.96 -39.61
C PHE A 65 -2.25 3.60 -38.97
N HIS A 66 -3.15 3.05 -38.15
CA HIS A 66 -3.00 1.70 -37.60
C HIS A 66 -3.06 0.60 -38.68
N SER A 67 -3.94 0.73 -39.66
CA SER A 67 -4.01 -0.22 -40.78
C SER A 67 -2.80 -0.15 -41.72
N GLU A 68 -2.15 1.01 -41.83
CA GLU A 68 -0.94 1.20 -42.64
C GLU A 68 0.33 0.68 -41.91
N GLU A 69 0.35 0.67 -40.57
CA GLU A 69 1.42 0.00 -39.79
C GLU A 69 1.30 -1.54 -39.80
N GLU A 70 0.10 -2.10 -39.98
CA GLU A 70 -0.13 -3.56 -40.01
C GLU A 70 0.20 -4.22 -41.36
N ALA A 71 0.41 -3.47 -42.45
CA ALA A 71 0.66 -4.03 -43.77
C ALA A 71 2.11 -4.51 -44.00
N ASP A 72 3.06 -4.12 -43.13
CA ASP A 72 4.48 -4.50 -43.23
C ASP A 72 4.92 -5.57 -42.19
N ALA A 73 3.99 -6.09 -41.39
CA ALA A 73 4.22 -7.19 -40.45
C ALA A 73 3.43 -8.44 -40.88
N MET A 74 3.81 -9.02 -42.03
CA MET A 74 3.36 -10.36 -42.37
C MET A 74 4.15 -11.40 -41.56
N ASP A 75 3.41 -12.21 -40.80
CA ASP A 75 3.80 -13.46 -40.11
C ASP A 75 4.04 -13.36 -38.59
N ASP A 76 2.95 -13.24 -37.81
CA ASP A 76 2.65 -14.20 -36.73
C ASP A 76 1.16 -14.13 -36.36
N ASP A 77 0.55 -15.27 -36.03
CA ASP A 77 -0.85 -15.44 -35.61
C ASP A 77 -1.13 -14.81 -34.22
N GLU A 78 -0.80 -13.55 -34.01
CA GLU A 78 -1.18 -12.79 -32.82
C GLU A 78 -2.44 -11.98 -33.13
N ALA A 79 -3.60 -12.61 -32.91
CA ALA A 79 -4.89 -11.94 -32.91
C ALA A 79 -4.78 -10.61 -32.13
N GLY A 80 -4.92 -9.51 -32.87
CA GLY A 80 -4.58 -8.17 -32.45
C GLY A 80 -5.14 -7.82 -31.07
N SER A 81 -4.27 -7.16 -30.30
CA SER A 81 -4.50 -6.50 -29.03
C SER A 81 -5.51 -5.35 -29.13
N THR A 82 -6.70 -5.59 -29.67
CA THR A 82 -7.77 -4.60 -29.72
C THR A 82 -8.63 -4.74 -28.47
N LEU A 83 -8.51 -3.77 -27.57
CA LEU A 83 -9.49 -3.58 -26.50
C LEU A 83 -10.90 -3.49 -27.12
N SER A 84 -11.90 -4.00 -26.42
CA SER A 84 -13.28 -3.94 -26.90
C SER A 84 -13.73 -2.48 -27.05
N GLU A 85 -14.60 -2.20 -28.02
CA GLU A 85 -15.13 -0.85 -28.26
C GLU A 85 -15.80 -0.28 -27.00
N GLY A 86 -16.46 -1.14 -26.20
CA GLY A 86 -17.03 -0.77 -24.90
C GLY A 86 -15.98 -0.36 -23.87
N THR A 87 -14.85 -1.07 -23.81
CA THR A 87 -13.72 -0.72 -22.94
C THR A 87 -13.12 0.62 -23.37
N ILE A 88 -12.88 0.80 -24.67
CA ILE A 88 -12.30 2.03 -25.25
C ILE A 88 -13.20 3.23 -24.96
N GLN A 89 -14.50 3.12 -25.20
CA GLN A 89 -15.45 4.20 -24.96
C GLN A 89 -15.54 4.58 -23.47
N LYS A 90 -15.42 3.61 -22.57
CA LYS A 90 -15.39 3.86 -21.12
C LYS A 90 -14.13 4.61 -20.71
N VAL A 91 -12.97 4.24 -21.24
CA VAL A 91 -11.71 4.98 -21.01
C VAL A 91 -11.79 6.40 -21.56
N LEU A 92 -12.26 6.57 -22.81
CA LEU A 92 -12.36 7.87 -23.47
C LEU A 92 -13.36 8.83 -22.80
N SER A 93 -14.37 8.29 -22.11
CA SER A 93 -15.30 9.08 -21.31
C SER A 93 -14.78 9.44 -19.91
N GLY A 94 -13.52 9.08 -19.60
CA GLY A 94 -12.91 9.29 -18.29
C GLY A 94 -13.41 8.32 -17.21
N GLY A 95 -14.09 7.24 -17.61
CA GLY A 95 -14.59 6.22 -16.70
C GLY A 95 -13.47 5.28 -16.24
N GLN A 96 -13.47 4.93 -14.95
CA GLN A 96 -12.59 3.89 -14.42
C GLN A 96 -13.02 2.51 -14.96
N VAL A 97 -12.09 1.79 -15.57
CA VAL A 97 -12.29 0.42 -16.04
C VAL A 97 -11.89 -0.54 -14.93
N SER A 98 -12.82 -1.40 -14.53
CA SER A 98 -12.58 -2.50 -13.59
C SER A 98 -12.31 -3.80 -14.35
N PHE A 99 -11.68 -4.78 -13.68
CA PHE A 99 -11.48 -6.11 -14.27
C PHE A 99 -12.80 -6.74 -14.74
N ASP A 100 -13.91 -6.47 -14.07
CA ASP A 100 -15.22 -7.01 -14.42
C ASP A 100 -15.78 -6.45 -15.72
N ASP A 101 -15.39 -5.24 -16.12
CA ASP A 101 -15.80 -4.59 -17.36
C ASP A 101 -15.14 -5.21 -18.61
N LEU A 102 -14.07 -5.97 -18.43
CA LEU A 102 -13.34 -6.63 -19.51
C LEU A 102 -14.12 -7.85 -20.04
N SER A 103 -14.07 -8.02 -21.36
CA SER A 103 -14.54 -9.23 -22.05
C SER A 103 -13.73 -10.46 -21.63
N ALA A 104 -14.24 -11.66 -21.91
CA ALA A 104 -13.54 -12.90 -21.56
C ALA A 104 -12.16 -13.03 -22.25
N GLU A 105 -12.04 -12.48 -23.45
CA GLU A 105 -10.80 -12.47 -24.24
C GLU A 105 -9.79 -11.49 -23.64
N GLU A 106 -10.21 -10.27 -23.33
CA GLU A 106 -9.37 -9.27 -22.64
C GLU A 106 -8.92 -9.77 -21.25
N LYS A 107 -9.81 -10.42 -20.49
CA LYS A 107 -9.46 -11.04 -19.19
C LYS A 107 -8.36 -12.08 -19.35
N LYS A 108 -8.43 -12.89 -20.40
CA LYS A 108 -7.43 -13.93 -20.68
C LYS A 108 -6.09 -13.31 -21.09
N LEU A 109 -6.10 -12.27 -21.92
CA LEU A 109 -4.89 -11.53 -22.30
C LEU A 109 -4.26 -10.85 -21.08
N PHE A 110 -5.06 -10.18 -20.26
CA PHE A 110 -4.61 -9.58 -19.01
C PHE A 110 -3.98 -10.63 -18.09
N GLN A 111 -4.64 -11.77 -17.87
CA GLN A 111 -4.09 -12.87 -17.07
C GLN A 111 -2.79 -13.43 -17.66
N LYS A 112 -2.68 -13.57 -18.99
CA LYS A 112 -1.44 -13.97 -19.66
C LYS A 112 -0.32 -12.97 -19.38
N ALA A 113 -0.60 -11.67 -19.46
CA ALA A 113 0.35 -10.58 -19.17
C ALA A 113 0.73 -10.50 -17.68
N VAL A 114 -0.19 -10.82 -16.76
CA VAL A 114 0.10 -10.98 -15.32
C VAL A 114 1.07 -12.16 -15.12
N VAL A 115 0.78 -13.32 -15.71
CA VAL A 115 1.59 -14.53 -15.56
C VAL A 115 2.95 -14.41 -16.24
N SER A 116 3.03 -13.73 -17.38
CA SER A 116 4.30 -13.45 -18.07
C SER A 116 5.17 -12.45 -17.31
N GLY A 117 4.61 -11.75 -16.31
CA GLY A 117 5.30 -10.72 -15.54
C GLY A 117 5.51 -9.43 -16.33
N GLU A 118 4.88 -9.26 -17.49
CA GLU A 118 4.98 -8.05 -18.30
C GLU A 118 4.46 -6.82 -17.53
N LEU A 119 3.31 -6.98 -16.87
CA LEU A 119 2.69 -5.93 -16.06
C LEU A 119 3.49 -5.60 -14.79
N SER A 120 4.38 -6.48 -14.33
CA SER A 120 5.19 -6.21 -13.13
C SER A 120 6.10 -4.99 -13.29
N LYS A 121 6.53 -4.69 -14.53
CA LYS A 121 7.38 -3.54 -14.85
C LYS A 121 6.63 -2.21 -14.78
N MET A 122 5.30 -2.26 -14.89
CA MET A 122 4.44 -1.08 -14.87
C MET A 122 4.01 -0.71 -13.44
N ILE A 123 4.17 -1.63 -12.48
CA ILE A 123 3.80 -1.41 -11.09
C ILE A 123 5.03 -0.93 -10.33
N LYS A 124 4.96 0.28 -9.78
CA LYS A 124 5.98 0.77 -8.85
C LYS A 124 5.83 0.04 -7.50
N PRO A 125 6.85 -0.67 -7.01
CA PRO A 125 6.81 -1.27 -5.68
C PRO A 125 6.65 -0.18 -4.62
N TRP A 126 5.79 -0.45 -3.64
CA TRP A 126 5.61 0.41 -2.49
C TRP A 126 6.78 0.26 -1.53
N ASP A 127 7.35 1.40 -1.14
CA ASP A 127 8.35 1.46 -0.09
C ASP A 127 7.66 1.54 1.28
N PRO A 128 7.84 0.54 2.15
CA PRO A 128 7.20 0.54 3.45
C PRO A 128 7.56 1.77 4.26
N TRP A 129 6.55 2.42 4.83
CA TRP A 129 6.74 3.69 5.54
C TRP A 129 7.72 3.56 6.71
N TRP A 130 7.78 2.40 7.37
CA TRP A 130 8.69 2.13 8.49
C TRP A 130 10.17 2.02 8.08
N LEU A 131 10.48 1.86 6.79
CA LEU A 131 11.85 1.89 6.28
C LEU A 131 12.32 3.32 5.95
N LYS A 132 11.39 4.29 5.89
CA LYS A 132 11.71 5.66 5.53
C LYS A 132 12.40 6.40 6.69
N PRO A 133 13.30 7.36 6.41
CA PRO A 133 13.91 8.20 7.44
C PRO A 133 12.88 8.97 8.28
N SER A 134 11.76 9.36 7.66
CA SER A 134 10.64 10.07 8.29
C SER A 134 10.03 9.28 9.45
N ALA A 135 10.06 7.94 9.42
CA ALA A 135 9.56 7.10 10.51
C ALA A 135 10.34 7.27 11.82
N ARG A 136 11.61 7.71 11.76
CA ARG A 136 12.43 7.99 12.95
C ARG A 136 12.11 9.34 13.58
N ALA A 137 11.42 10.22 12.86
CA ALA A 137 11.05 11.56 13.31
C ALA A 137 9.66 11.62 13.94
N ILE A 138 8.95 10.49 14.08
CA ILE A 138 7.61 10.46 14.66
C ILE A 138 7.68 10.79 16.15
N THR A 139 6.94 11.82 16.58
CA THR A 139 6.85 12.23 17.99
C THR A 139 5.41 12.47 18.42
N PHE A 140 5.06 12.03 19.63
CA PHE A 140 3.76 12.21 20.26
C PHE A 140 3.84 13.08 21.51
N SER A 141 2.72 13.68 21.88
CA SER A 141 2.56 14.34 23.17
C SER A 141 2.58 13.31 24.30
N LYS A 142 2.66 13.78 25.56
CA LYS A 142 2.56 12.90 26.73
C LYS A 142 1.19 12.21 26.82
N GLU A 143 0.19 12.79 26.17
CA GLU A 143 -1.18 12.33 26.09
C GLU A 143 -1.42 11.37 24.91
N GLY A 144 -0.41 11.13 24.06
CA GLY A 144 -0.48 10.19 22.93
C GLY A 144 -1.00 10.80 21.62
N THR A 145 -1.21 12.12 21.55
CA THR A 145 -1.66 12.80 20.32
C THR A 145 -0.48 13.17 19.42
N GLN A 146 -0.63 12.98 18.10
CA GLN A 146 0.46 13.26 17.15
C GLN A 146 0.82 14.75 17.13
N LEU A 147 2.08 15.09 17.42
CA LEU A 147 2.52 16.49 17.51
C LEU A 147 2.77 17.13 16.15
N ILE A 148 3.20 16.34 15.17
CA ILE A 148 3.46 16.78 13.81
C ILE A 148 2.32 16.25 12.95
N LYS A 149 1.38 17.13 12.59
CA LYS A 149 0.39 16.87 11.56
C LYS A 149 0.88 17.52 10.26
N PRO A 150 0.77 16.83 9.11
CA PRO A 150 0.89 17.50 7.81
C PRO A 150 -0.17 18.60 7.78
N LEU A 151 0.23 19.82 7.44
CA LEU A 151 -0.75 20.86 7.17
C LEU A 151 -1.60 20.34 6.00
N ALA A 152 -2.90 20.18 6.20
CA ALA A 152 -3.80 20.11 5.08
C ALA A 152 -3.63 21.44 4.35
N ASN A 153 -3.12 21.41 3.12
CA ASN A 153 -3.00 22.62 2.32
C ASN A 153 -4.42 23.17 2.09
N GLU A 154 -4.81 24.20 2.85
CA GLU A 154 -6.05 24.95 2.66
C GLU A 154 -6.03 25.81 1.36
N GLU A 155 -5.04 25.61 0.47
CA GLU A 155 -4.93 26.28 -0.83
C GLU A 155 -5.58 25.49 -1.99
N GLU A 156 -6.46 24.53 -1.68
CA GLU A 156 -7.23 23.76 -2.66
C GLU A 156 -8.40 24.55 -3.30
N SER A 157 -8.19 25.84 -3.60
CA SER A 157 -9.20 26.65 -4.29
C SER A 157 -8.81 27.22 -5.64
N MET A 158 -7.59 27.00 -6.16
CA MET A 158 -7.24 27.33 -7.56
C MET A 158 -5.96 26.63 -8.04
N SER A 159 -5.97 25.32 -8.27
CA SER A 159 -4.91 24.67 -9.09
C SER A 159 -5.52 23.69 -10.08
N THR A 160 -5.04 23.81 -11.32
CA THR A 160 -5.49 23.17 -12.55
C THR A 160 -5.44 21.65 -12.50
N GLU A 161 -6.36 21.01 -13.24
CA GLU A 161 -6.73 19.59 -13.24
C GLU A 161 -5.63 18.57 -13.67
N ASP A 162 -4.36 18.96 -13.68
CA ASP A 162 -3.23 18.13 -14.14
C ASP A 162 -2.35 17.56 -13.01
N ASP A 163 -2.77 17.71 -11.74
CA ASP A 163 -1.99 17.31 -10.55
C ASP A 163 -2.63 16.15 -9.76
N LEU A 164 -3.42 15.30 -10.43
CA LEU A 164 -4.15 14.18 -9.81
C LEU A 164 -3.25 13.00 -9.39
N GLU A 165 -1.93 13.06 -9.60
CA GLU A 165 -0.98 12.03 -9.15
C GLU A 165 -0.11 12.46 -7.94
N SER A 166 -0.26 13.68 -7.43
CA SER A 166 0.51 14.16 -6.26
C SER A 166 -0.22 13.99 -4.91
N ASN A 167 -1.30 13.21 -4.85
CA ASN A 167 -2.01 12.89 -3.60
C ASN A 167 -1.26 11.85 -2.73
N GLN A 168 0.01 12.14 -2.42
CA GLN A 168 0.70 11.51 -1.30
C GLN A 168 0.09 12.04 0.00
N ALA A 169 -1.06 11.48 0.38
CA ALA A 169 -1.43 11.35 1.78
C ALA A 169 -0.14 10.97 2.54
N SER A 170 0.15 11.72 3.60
CA SER A 170 1.43 11.68 4.32
C SER A 170 2.05 10.28 4.36
N GLU A 171 3.33 10.16 3.98
CA GLU A 171 4.01 8.87 3.80
C GLU A 171 3.92 7.93 5.02
N ILE A 172 3.62 8.46 6.20
CA ILE A 172 3.43 7.74 7.46
C ILE A 172 1.94 7.78 7.81
N PRO A 173 1.33 6.65 8.19
CA PRO A 173 -0.05 6.64 8.60
C PRO A 173 -0.26 7.52 9.85
N PRO A 174 -1.42 8.21 9.93
CA PRO A 174 -1.68 9.09 11.07
C PRO A 174 -1.69 8.28 12.38
N GLY A 175 -1.26 8.91 13.47
CA GLY A 175 -1.34 8.38 14.82
C GLY A 175 -2.70 8.65 15.49
N PRO A 176 -2.77 8.56 16.83
CA PRO A 176 -4.01 8.81 17.57
C PRO A 176 -4.42 10.29 17.48
N ASP A 177 -5.67 10.53 17.12
CA ASP A 177 -6.28 11.87 17.10
C ASP A 177 -6.75 12.33 18.48
N THR A 178 -7.01 11.39 19.38
CA THR A 178 -7.48 11.64 20.74
C THR A 178 -6.51 11.08 21.77
N PRO A 179 -6.42 11.69 22.96
CA PRO A 179 -5.62 11.16 24.05
C PRO A 179 -5.97 9.71 24.39
N LEU A 180 -4.96 8.86 24.56
CA LEU A 180 -5.16 7.45 24.89
C LEU A 180 -5.44 7.30 26.40
N PRO A 181 -6.58 6.67 26.78
CA PRO A 181 -6.89 6.48 28.18
C PRO A 181 -6.00 5.39 28.81
N PRO A 182 -5.78 5.44 30.14
CA PRO A 182 -5.10 4.35 30.82
C PRO A 182 -5.83 3.01 30.67
N VAL A 183 -5.09 1.91 30.58
CA VAL A 183 -5.61 0.54 30.41
C VAL A 183 -6.55 0.15 31.56
N SER A 184 -6.29 0.66 32.77
CA SER A 184 -7.14 0.46 33.94
C SER A 184 -8.57 0.99 33.78
N LYS A 185 -8.81 1.96 32.87
CA LYS A 185 -10.15 2.43 32.52
C LYS A 185 -10.87 1.52 31.52
N LEU A 186 -10.11 0.71 30.78
CA LEU A 186 -10.66 -0.21 29.77
C LEU A 186 -10.97 -1.59 30.34
N SER A 187 -10.19 -2.02 31.33
CA SER A 187 -10.34 -3.32 31.99
C SER A 187 -9.98 -3.22 33.45
N SER A 188 -10.83 -3.77 34.31
CA SER A 188 -10.56 -3.96 35.74
C SER A 188 -9.56 -5.10 36.00
N THR A 189 -9.37 -5.99 35.04
CA THR A 189 -8.44 -7.12 35.14
C THR A 189 -7.04 -6.70 34.73
N LYS A 190 -6.03 -7.17 35.46
CA LYS A 190 -4.62 -6.93 35.14
C LYS A 190 -4.32 -7.40 33.71
N PRO A 191 -3.63 -6.60 32.88
CA PRO A 191 -3.25 -7.00 31.53
C PRO A 191 -2.44 -8.31 31.53
N SER A 192 -2.65 -9.16 30.52
CA SER A 192 -1.91 -10.41 30.37
C SER A 192 -0.40 -10.14 30.24
N PRO A 193 0.47 -10.96 30.86
CA PRO A 193 1.92 -10.83 30.68
C PRO A 193 2.36 -11.11 29.23
N THR A 194 1.53 -11.76 28.42
CA THR A 194 1.84 -12.15 27.04
C THR A 194 1.50 -11.09 25.99
N LEU A 195 1.02 -9.90 26.39
CA LEU A 195 0.63 -8.86 25.43
C LEU A 195 1.76 -8.42 24.50
N ALA A 196 3.01 -8.45 24.96
CA ALA A 196 4.18 -8.20 24.12
C ALA A 196 4.31 -9.25 23.00
N VAL A 197 4.00 -10.51 23.28
CA VAL A 197 3.99 -11.59 22.28
C VAL A 197 2.84 -11.42 21.31
N HIS A 198 1.66 -11.05 21.80
CA HIS A 198 0.51 -10.77 20.94
C HIS A 198 0.78 -9.61 19.98
N LEU A 199 1.52 -8.60 20.43
CA LEU A 199 1.94 -7.47 19.60
C LEU A 199 2.83 -7.93 18.43
N VAL A 200 3.70 -8.93 18.61
CA VAL A 200 4.53 -9.47 17.52
C VAL A 200 3.68 -10.07 16.40
N ASP A 201 2.69 -10.90 16.74
CA ASP A 201 1.72 -11.47 15.78
C ASP A 201 0.97 -10.37 15.01
N ILE A 202 0.54 -9.32 15.72
CA ILE A 202 -0.20 -8.20 15.14
C ILE A 202 0.67 -7.38 14.18
N ILE A 203 1.91 -7.05 14.59
CA ILE A 203 2.84 -6.31 13.73
C ILE A 203 3.15 -7.14 12.47
N TYR A 204 3.45 -8.43 12.62
CA TYR A 204 3.71 -9.30 11.48
C TYR A 204 2.54 -9.30 10.50
N SER A 205 1.32 -9.49 11.01
CA SER A 205 0.11 -9.58 10.19
C SER A 205 -0.22 -8.26 9.50
N TYR A 206 0.05 -7.13 10.14
CA TYR A 206 -0.03 -5.81 9.50
C TYR A 206 0.98 -5.65 8.36
N CYS A 207 2.26 -5.97 8.61
CA CYS A 207 3.30 -5.88 7.59
C CYS A 207 3.00 -6.79 6.39
N PHE A 208 2.53 -8.01 6.66
CA PHE A 208 2.08 -8.94 5.63
C PHE A 208 0.98 -8.31 4.76
N THR A 209 -0.05 -7.77 5.41
CA THR A 209 -1.21 -7.20 4.71
C THR A 209 -0.80 -6.01 3.86
N LEU A 210 0.00 -5.08 4.38
CA LEU A 210 0.44 -3.93 3.58
C LEU A 210 1.34 -4.31 2.42
N ARG A 211 2.24 -5.29 2.59
CA ARG A 211 3.06 -5.77 1.47
C ARG A 211 2.22 -6.46 0.41
N LEU A 212 1.21 -7.23 0.81
CA LEU A 212 0.27 -7.88 -0.13
C LEU A 212 -0.49 -6.84 -0.96
N TYR A 213 -0.91 -5.75 -0.33
CA TYR A 213 -1.69 -4.68 -0.97
C TYR A 213 -0.83 -3.53 -1.52
N ASN A 214 0.49 -3.70 -1.59
CA ASN A 214 1.43 -2.67 -2.06
C ASN A 214 1.19 -1.29 -1.41
N GLY A 215 0.94 -1.29 -0.09
CA GLY A 215 0.66 -0.09 0.69
C GLY A 215 -0.78 0.43 0.64
N ASP A 216 -1.57 0.03 -0.35
CA ASP A 216 -2.94 0.51 -0.57
C ASP A 216 -3.99 -0.52 -0.14
N TRP A 217 -4.18 -0.66 1.17
CA TRP A 217 -5.23 -1.52 1.71
C TRP A 217 -6.65 -0.98 1.46
N LEU A 218 -6.79 0.30 1.08
CA LEU A 218 -8.09 0.92 0.80
C LEU A 218 -8.69 0.41 -0.52
N SER A 219 -7.85 -0.06 -1.45
CA SER A 219 -8.27 -0.68 -2.71
C SER A 219 -9.26 -1.84 -2.53
N ASP A 220 -9.18 -2.56 -1.41
CA ASP A 220 -10.11 -3.64 -1.04
C ASP A 220 -10.17 -3.74 0.49
N THR A 221 -11.04 -2.93 1.09
CA THR A 221 -11.09 -2.79 2.57
C THR A 221 -11.56 -4.06 3.26
N THR A 222 -12.49 -4.80 2.63
CA THR A 222 -12.96 -6.07 3.17
C THR A 222 -11.91 -7.16 3.02
N GLY A 223 -11.27 -7.30 1.85
CA GLY A 223 -10.25 -8.31 1.63
C GLY A 223 -9.00 -8.07 2.46
N SER A 224 -8.53 -6.83 2.58
CA SER A 224 -7.36 -6.49 3.41
C SER A 224 -7.61 -6.83 4.89
N ALA A 225 -8.79 -6.50 5.41
CA ALA A 225 -9.17 -6.89 6.76
C ALA A 225 -9.29 -8.41 6.93
N MET A 226 -9.75 -9.15 5.91
CA MET A 226 -9.83 -10.61 5.94
C MET A 226 -8.46 -11.28 5.87
N VAL A 227 -7.52 -10.72 5.08
CA VAL A 227 -6.14 -11.18 5.03
C VAL A 227 -5.48 -11.02 6.40
N LEU A 228 -5.63 -9.85 7.02
CA LEU A 228 -5.15 -9.58 8.37
C LEU A 228 -5.63 -10.64 9.37
N LEU A 229 -6.94 -10.93 9.37
CA LEU A 229 -7.53 -11.95 10.25
C LEU A 229 -7.04 -13.36 9.89
N SER A 230 -6.73 -13.66 8.63
CA SER A 230 -6.27 -15.00 8.24
C SER A 230 -4.84 -15.29 8.70
N VAL A 231 -3.98 -14.27 8.73
CA VAL A 231 -2.56 -14.42 9.11
C VAL A 231 -2.38 -14.33 10.63
N SER A 232 -3.18 -13.52 11.32
CA SER A 232 -3.07 -13.29 12.75
C SER A 232 -3.77 -14.38 13.58
N SER A 233 -3.01 -15.09 14.42
CA SER A 233 -3.60 -15.99 15.42
C SER A 233 -4.40 -15.19 16.46
N VAL A 234 -3.89 -14.03 16.84
CA VAL A 234 -4.42 -13.20 17.93
C VAL A 234 -5.73 -12.52 17.52
N LEU A 235 -5.79 -11.93 16.34
CA LEU A 235 -6.96 -11.20 15.85
C LEU A 235 -7.97 -12.13 15.18
N GLY A 236 -7.50 -13.13 14.43
CA GLY A 236 -8.35 -14.03 13.65
C GLY A 236 -8.95 -15.18 14.43
N GLN A 237 -8.10 -15.94 15.12
CA GLN A 237 -8.50 -17.17 15.84
C GLN A 237 -8.74 -16.94 17.34
N GLY A 238 -8.41 -15.76 17.85
CA GLY A 238 -8.45 -15.48 19.29
C GLY A 238 -7.35 -16.20 20.07
N GLY A 239 -6.28 -16.64 19.40
CA GLY A 239 -5.12 -17.28 19.99
C GLY A 239 -4.47 -16.42 21.09
N GLN A 240 -3.76 -17.09 21.99
CA GLN A 240 -3.06 -16.50 23.12
C GLN A 240 -1.61 -17.00 23.14
N PRO A 241 -0.80 -16.69 22.10
CA PRO A 241 0.56 -17.21 22.02
C PRO A 241 1.37 -16.77 23.23
N GLU A 242 2.06 -17.72 23.86
CA GLU A 242 2.81 -17.50 25.09
C GLU A 242 4.27 -17.12 24.80
N THR A 243 4.77 -17.47 23.61
CA THR A 243 6.15 -17.22 23.18
C THR A 243 6.23 -16.53 21.82
N VAL A 244 7.30 -15.76 21.61
CA VAL A 244 7.59 -15.13 20.31
C VAL A 244 7.71 -16.17 19.21
N LEU A 245 8.35 -17.31 19.50
CA LEU A 245 8.46 -18.42 18.56
C LEU A 245 7.09 -18.94 18.11
N GLU A 246 6.15 -19.13 19.04
CA GLU A 246 4.79 -19.60 18.72
C GLU A 246 4.05 -18.59 17.83
N ALA A 247 4.08 -17.30 18.19
CA ALA A 247 3.46 -16.23 17.41
C ALA A 247 4.02 -16.17 15.97
N LEU A 248 5.35 -16.20 15.83
CA LEU A 248 6.02 -16.17 14.53
C LEU A 248 5.78 -17.46 13.72
N SER A 249 5.78 -18.62 14.37
CA SER A 249 5.56 -19.90 13.69
C SER A 249 4.18 -19.96 13.05
N TYR A 250 3.15 -19.54 13.77
CA TYR A 250 1.79 -19.47 13.21
C TYR A 250 1.74 -18.52 12.00
N CYS A 251 2.27 -17.31 12.16
CA CYS A 251 2.30 -16.30 11.10
C CYS A 251 3.06 -16.78 9.85
N LEU A 252 4.21 -17.44 10.03
CA LEU A 252 5.01 -18.02 8.96
C LEU A 252 4.28 -19.18 8.28
N GLU A 253 3.58 -20.03 9.02
CA GLU A 253 2.76 -21.11 8.47
C GLU A 253 1.65 -20.55 7.58
N GLN A 254 0.94 -19.51 8.03
CA GLN A 254 -0.08 -18.85 7.21
C GLN A 254 0.54 -18.22 5.96
N THR A 255 1.68 -17.55 6.09
CA THR A 255 2.41 -16.94 4.97
C THR A 255 2.86 -17.98 3.94
N CYS A 256 3.27 -19.16 4.39
CA CYS A 256 3.69 -20.27 3.53
C CYS A 256 2.53 -21.14 3.03
N SER A 257 1.29 -20.84 3.45
CA SER A 257 0.12 -21.62 3.07
C SER A 257 -0.15 -21.55 1.56
N PRO A 258 -0.91 -22.51 0.99
CA PRO A 258 -1.27 -22.48 -0.43
C PRO A 258 -1.98 -21.18 -0.86
N ALA A 259 -2.66 -20.49 0.07
CA ALA A 259 -3.34 -19.24 -0.21
C ALA A 259 -2.38 -18.10 -0.59
N PHE A 260 -1.15 -18.11 -0.06
CA PHE A 260 -0.17 -17.04 -0.25
C PHE A 260 1.14 -17.53 -0.87
N ARG A 261 1.16 -18.74 -1.43
CA ARG A 261 2.36 -19.36 -2.02
C ARG A 261 3.06 -18.50 -3.06
N GLN A 262 2.30 -17.70 -3.83
CA GLN A 262 2.83 -16.83 -4.87
C GLN A 262 3.58 -15.60 -4.33
N MET A 263 3.50 -15.34 -3.02
CA MET A 263 4.10 -14.15 -2.39
C MET A 263 5.59 -14.31 -2.06
N GLY A 264 6.21 -15.45 -2.39
CA GLY A 264 7.63 -15.71 -2.12
C GLY A 264 7.92 -16.62 -0.92
N GLY A 265 6.88 -17.21 -0.33
CA GLY A 265 6.98 -18.28 0.66
C GLY A 265 7.82 -17.91 1.89
N LEU A 266 8.70 -18.82 2.33
CA LEU A 266 9.47 -18.67 3.57
C LEU A 266 10.38 -17.44 3.56
N GLN A 267 11.05 -17.15 2.45
CA GLN A 267 11.96 -15.99 2.36
C GLN A 267 11.21 -14.67 2.51
N PHE A 268 10.01 -14.57 1.92
CA PHE A 268 9.12 -13.43 2.14
C PHE A 268 8.70 -13.34 3.62
N GLY A 269 8.30 -14.46 4.23
CA GLY A 269 7.95 -14.52 5.65
C GLY A 269 9.08 -14.10 6.58
N LEU A 270 10.32 -14.52 6.30
CA LEU A 270 11.50 -14.10 7.06
C LEU A 270 11.80 -12.59 6.89
N GLY A 271 11.53 -12.03 5.71
CA GLY A 271 11.60 -10.59 5.47
C GLY A 271 10.59 -9.80 6.30
N LEU A 272 9.38 -10.33 6.49
CA LEU A 272 8.37 -9.73 7.38
C LEU A 272 8.82 -9.69 8.84
N ILE A 273 9.64 -10.65 9.28
CA ILE A 273 10.24 -10.60 10.62
C ILE A 273 11.25 -9.44 10.72
N ASP A 274 11.95 -9.07 9.65
CA ASP A 274 12.78 -7.85 9.67
C ASP A 274 11.94 -6.58 9.80
N ASP A 275 10.76 -6.55 9.18
CA ASP A 275 9.82 -5.43 9.35
C ASP A 275 9.35 -5.32 10.80
N VAL A 276 9.01 -6.46 11.42
CA VAL A 276 8.65 -6.51 12.85
C VAL A 276 9.78 -5.96 13.71
N ILE A 277 11.02 -6.40 13.50
CA ILE A 277 12.19 -5.91 14.23
C ILE A 277 12.37 -4.41 14.03
N THR A 278 12.18 -3.92 12.80
CA THR A 278 12.33 -2.50 12.47
C THR A 278 11.30 -1.66 13.21
N LEU A 279 10.02 -2.04 13.17
CA LEU A 279 8.94 -1.34 13.86
C LEU A 279 9.12 -1.33 15.38
N LEU A 280 9.54 -2.45 15.96
CA LEU A 280 9.88 -2.51 17.39
C LEU A 280 11.06 -1.58 17.74
N THR A 281 12.06 -1.48 16.86
CA THR A 281 13.22 -0.59 17.05
C THR A 281 12.86 0.88 16.93
N LEU A 282 11.85 1.24 16.12
CA LEU A 282 11.32 2.60 16.04
C LEU A 282 10.55 3.02 17.31
N GLY A 283 10.08 2.04 18.09
CA GLY A 283 9.50 2.26 19.41
C GLY A 283 8.05 2.73 19.40
N THR A 284 7.57 3.19 20.57
CA THR A 284 6.17 3.52 20.84
C THR A 284 5.51 4.38 19.74
N PRO A 285 6.14 5.46 19.23
CA PRO A 285 5.51 6.30 18.22
C PRO A 285 5.09 5.53 16.95
N ALA A 286 6.01 4.76 16.35
CA ALA A 286 5.72 4.00 15.14
C ALA A 286 4.68 2.89 15.42
N LEU A 287 4.75 2.26 16.59
CA LEU A 287 3.77 1.24 17.00
C LEU A 287 2.36 1.83 17.13
N LEU A 288 2.20 3.06 17.63
CA LEU A 288 0.91 3.73 17.69
C LEU A 288 0.37 4.09 16.30
N CYS A 289 1.22 4.60 15.40
CA CYS A 289 0.85 4.83 13.99
C CYS A 289 0.33 3.55 13.31
N LEU A 290 1.07 2.44 13.47
CA LEU A 290 0.68 1.12 12.97
C LEU A 290 -0.68 0.68 13.53
N LEU A 291 -0.87 0.76 14.85
CA LEU A 291 -2.10 0.29 15.49
C LEU A 291 -3.30 1.15 15.13
N CYS A 292 -3.12 2.46 14.94
CA CYS A 292 -4.16 3.34 14.41
C CYS A 292 -4.52 2.98 12.97
N ASP A 293 -3.53 2.73 12.11
CA ASP A 293 -3.76 2.34 10.72
C ASP A 293 -4.50 1.01 10.62
N LEU A 294 -4.09 0.04 11.44
CA LEU A 294 -4.74 -1.26 11.58
C LEU A 294 -6.19 -1.12 12.06
N GLN A 295 -6.45 -0.23 13.03
CA GLN A 295 -7.80 0.06 13.49
C GLN A 295 -8.67 0.62 12.36
N ARG A 296 -8.14 1.55 11.55
CA ARG A 296 -8.86 2.10 10.38
C ARG A 296 -9.16 1.03 9.34
N MET A 297 -8.20 0.14 9.05
CA MET A 297 -8.36 -0.99 8.13
C MET A 297 -9.52 -1.90 8.56
N VAL A 298 -9.53 -2.33 9.82
CA VAL A 298 -10.59 -3.19 10.36
C VAL A 298 -11.95 -2.48 10.36
N GLN A 299 -11.99 -1.20 10.73
CA GLN A 299 -13.22 -0.40 10.72
C GLN A 299 -13.76 -0.18 9.30
N ALA A 300 -12.89 0.02 8.31
CA ALA A 300 -13.29 0.19 6.92
C ALA A 300 -13.95 -1.08 6.38
N GLY A 301 -13.32 -2.25 6.56
CA GLY A 301 -13.92 -3.54 6.20
C GLY A 301 -15.24 -3.80 6.95
N GLU A 302 -15.35 -3.39 8.21
CA GLU A 302 -16.61 -3.51 8.96
C GLU A 302 -17.73 -2.62 8.37
N ARG A 303 -17.40 -1.40 7.92
CA ARG A 303 -18.35 -0.47 7.29
C ARG A 303 -18.81 -0.97 5.93
N GLU A 304 -17.91 -1.47 5.09
CA GLU A 304 -18.24 -2.01 3.78
C GLU A 304 -19.22 -3.21 3.89
N LEU A 305 -18.97 -4.09 4.86
CA LEU A 305 -19.88 -5.21 5.16
C LEU A 305 -21.25 -4.77 5.70
N LYS A 306 -21.43 -3.52 6.16
CA LYS A 306 -22.74 -2.97 6.59
C LYS A 306 -23.53 -2.41 5.41
N SER A 307 -22.88 -1.80 4.43
CA SER A 307 -23.54 -1.20 3.25
C SER A 307 -24.15 -2.23 2.30
N GLU A 308 -23.66 -3.48 2.31
CA GLU A 308 -24.22 -4.54 1.49
C GLU A 308 -25.49 -5.18 2.10
N LYS A 309 -26.46 -5.53 1.24
CA LYS A 309 -27.75 -6.13 1.66
C LYS A 309 -27.57 -7.37 2.56
N PRO A 310 -28.42 -7.53 3.60
CA PRO A 310 -28.25 -8.57 4.63
C PRO A 310 -28.80 -9.91 4.13
N ARG A 311 -27.98 -10.75 3.51
CA ARG A 311 -28.46 -12.07 3.06
C ARG A 311 -27.61 -13.29 3.41
N LYS A 312 -26.55 -13.20 4.22
CA LYS A 312 -25.72 -14.38 4.55
C LYS A 312 -25.23 -14.37 6.00
N SER A 313 -25.49 -15.46 6.74
CA SER A 313 -25.01 -15.70 8.13
C SER A 313 -23.50 -15.53 8.28
N ARG A 314 -22.74 -15.98 7.27
CA ARG A 314 -21.27 -15.83 7.19
C ARG A 314 -20.79 -14.37 7.26
N ARG A 315 -21.53 -13.40 6.72
CA ARG A 315 -21.17 -11.97 6.79
C ARG A 315 -21.32 -11.42 8.21
N ALA A 316 -22.35 -11.86 8.93
CA ALA A 316 -22.55 -11.45 10.31
C ALA A 316 -21.43 -12.00 11.22
N GLU A 317 -20.98 -13.23 10.96
CA GLU A 317 -19.83 -13.82 11.66
C GLU A 317 -18.54 -13.02 11.41
N ILE A 318 -18.22 -12.72 10.15
CA ILE A 318 -17.03 -11.92 9.78
C ILE A 318 -17.07 -10.55 10.45
N ARG A 319 -18.23 -9.88 10.40
CA ARG A 319 -18.42 -8.58 11.07
C ARG A 319 -18.17 -8.66 12.57
N SER A 320 -18.64 -9.73 13.21
CA SER A 320 -18.40 -9.96 14.65
C SER A 320 -16.90 -10.12 14.94
N LYS A 321 -16.18 -10.88 14.11
CA LYS A 321 -14.73 -11.05 14.21
C LYS A 321 -14.00 -9.71 14.06
N LEU A 322 -14.37 -8.89 13.07
CA LEU A 322 -13.78 -7.56 12.88
C LEU A 322 -14.01 -6.65 14.08
N LYS A 323 -15.22 -6.62 14.65
CA LYS A 323 -15.49 -5.87 15.89
C LYS A 323 -14.64 -6.33 17.07
N LEU A 324 -14.42 -7.63 17.20
CA LEU A 324 -13.58 -8.18 18.26
C LEU A 324 -12.11 -7.78 18.05
N ALA A 325 -11.62 -7.87 16.81
CA ALA A 325 -10.29 -7.44 16.44
C ALA A 325 -10.09 -5.95 16.70
N GLU A 326 -11.03 -5.08 16.28
CA GLU A 326 -10.99 -3.64 16.54
C GLU A 326 -10.83 -3.32 18.03
N ARG A 327 -11.64 -3.95 18.88
CA ARG A 327 -11.55 -3.78 20.35
C ARG A 327 -10.20 -4.23 20.90
N LYS A 328 -9.67 -5.35 20.40
CA LYS A 328 -8.38 -5.89 20.83
C LYS A 328 -7.23 -4.98 20.39
N ILE A 329 -7.27 -4.47 19.16
CA ILE A 329 -6.31 -3.50 18.62
C ILE A 329 -6.32 -2.24 19.48
N TYR A 330 -7.50 -1.69 19.78
CA TYR A 330 -7.63 -0.50 20.61
C TYR A 330 -7.08 -0.71 22.04
N PHE A 331 -7.36 -1.86 22.63
CA PHE A 331 -6.81 -2.23 23.94
C PHE A 331 -5.27 -2.31 23.91
N ILE A 332 -4.71 -2.97 22.89
CA ILE A 332 -3.25 -3.09 22.71
C ILE A 332 -2.62 -1.73 22.46
N MET A 333 -3.27 -0.85 21.69
CA MET A 333 -2.81 0.53 21.47
C MET A 333 -2.68 1.32 22.77
N CYS A 334 -3.69 1.25 23.65
CA CYS A 334 -3.62 1.90 24.96
C CYS A 334 -2.54 1.25 25.84
N TRP A 335 -2.38 -0.07 25.78
CA TRP A 335 -1.35 -0.78 26.53
C TRP A 335 0.08 -0.45 26.08
N VAL A 336 0.32 -0.36 24.76
CA VAL A 336 1.60 0.06 24.16
C VAL A 336 1.97 1.47 24.59
N HIS A 337 1.00 2.38 24.66
CA HIS A 337 1.24 3.76 25.11
C HIS A 337 1.75 3.82 26.57
N GLU A 338 1.33 2.90 27.43
CA GLU A 338 1.77 2.84 28.84
C GLU A 338 3.12 2.15 29.06
N GLN A 339 3.68 1.47 28.05
CA GLN A 339 4.93 0.72 28.24
C GLN A 339 6.17 1.62 28.15
N PRO A 340 7.22 1.32 28.92
CA PRO A 340 8.51 1.99 28.77
C PRO A 340 9.15 1.67 27.42
N GLY A 341 9.84 2.65 26.83
CA GLY A 341 10.44 2.51 25.50
C GLY A 341 11.47 1.38 25.40
N GLU A 342 12.16 1.08 26.50
CA GLU A 342 13.16 0.01 26.59
C GLU A 342 12.56 -1.39 26.36
N ALA A 343 11.25 -1.56 26.64
CA ALA A 343 10.56 -2.83 26.44
C ALA A 343 10.64 -3.31 24.98
N TRP A 344 10.62 -2.38 24.02
CA TRP A 344 10.62 -2.68 22.60
C TRP A 344 11.98 -3.12 22.09
N SER A 345 13.07 -2.53 22.62
CA SER A 345 14.44 -2.96 22.32
C SER A 345 14.68 -4.40 22.80
N SER A 346 14.20 -4.75 23.99
CA SER A 346 14.27 -6.13 24.50
C SER A 346 13.45 -7.09 23.66
N LEU A 347 12.22 -6.73 23.29
CA LEU A 347 11.37 -7.57 22.44
C LEU A 347 11.97 -7.76 21.03
N ALA A 348 12.52 -6.70 20.43
CA ALA A 348 13.20 -6.75 19.14
C ALA A 348 14.39 -7.72 19.16
N ALA A 349 15.17 -7.72 20.25
CA ALA A 349 16.29 -8.64 20.42
C ALA A 349 15.82 -10.11 20.49
N ILE A 350 14.70 -10.39 21.17
CA ILE A 350 14.10 -11.72 21.23
C ILE A 350 13.62 -12.16 19.83
N VAL A 351 12.86 -11.31 19.13
CA VAL A 351 12.39 -11.59 17.76
C VAL A 351 13.56 -11.87 16.81
N LYS A 352 14.65 -11.10 16.92
CA LYS A 352 15.87 -11.29 16.14
C LYS A 352 16.56 -12.62 16.45
N ALA A 353 16.59 -13.03 17.72
CA ALA A 353 17.16 -14.32 18.11
C ALA A 353 16.34 -15.50 17.56
N GLU A 354 15.01 -15.43 17.65
CA GLU A 354 14.11 -16.46 17.10
C GLU A 354 14.24 -16.58 15.58
N LYS A 355 14.34 -15.45 14.86
CA LYS A 355 14.64 -15.45 13.43
C LYS A 355 15.96 -16.15 13.11
N GLY A 356 17.01 -15.86 13.88
CA GLY A 356 18.32 -16.49 13.70
C GLY A 356 18.26 -18.01 13.92
N SER A 357 17.48 -18.45 14.90
CA SER A 357 17.22 -19.88 15.15
C SER A 357 16.53 -20.53 13.95
N ALA A 358 15.46 -19.93 13.42
CA ALA A 358 14.73 -20.43 12.25
C ALA A 358 15.62 -20.56 11.00
N LEU A 359 16.47 -19.57 10.73
CA LEU A 359 17.44 -19.60 9.62
C LEU A 359 18.48 -20.73 9.77
N ASN A 360 18.93 -20.98 11.00
CA ASN A 360 19.87 -22.07 11.27
C ASN A 360 19.23 -23.45 11.03
N TYR A 361 17.96 -23.62 11.39
CA TYR A 361 17.20 -24.84 11.08
C TYR A 361 17.00 -25.03 9.57
N GLU A 362 16.65 -23.96 8.84
CA GLU A 362 16.55 -24.00 7.37
C GLU A 362 17.90 -24.39 6.74
N ALA A 363 18.99 -23.73 7.12
CA ALA A 363 20.33 -24.04 6.63
C ALA A 363 20.79 -25.47 6.96
N ALA A 364 20.38 -26.01 8.12
CA ALA A 364 20.65 -27.40 8.49
C ALA A 364 19.81 -28.39 7.66
N ALA A 365 18.55 -28.07 7.38
CA ALA A 365 17.65 -28.89 6.56
C ALA A 365 18.04 -28.88 5.07
N SER A 366 18.58 -27.77 4.56
CA SER A 366 19.04 -27.65 3.17
C SER A 366 20.40 -28.28 2.89
N ARG A 367 21.17 -28.69 3.91
CA ARG A 367 22.41 -29.46 3.71
C ARG A 367 22.06 -30.90 3.33
N PRO A 368 22.46 -31.41 2.16
CA PRO A 368 22.29 -32.82 1.84
C PRO A 368 23.14 -33.62 2.83
N GLY A 369 22.48 -34.36 3.72
CA GLY A 369 23.15 -35.20 4.70
C GLY A 369 24.00 -36.26 4.01
N LYS A 370 25.33 -36.16 4.14
CA LYS A 370 26.14 -37.37 4.26
C LYS A 370 25.67 -38.06 5.53
N VAL A 371 24.95 -39.16 5.35
CA VAL A 371 24.70 -40.14 6.41
C VAL A 371 26.05 -40.75 6.77
N ASP A 372 26.77 -40.13 7.70
CA ASP A 372 27.84 -40.83 8.41
C ASP A 372 27.16 -41.86 9.31
N LYS A 373 27.10 -43.10 8.83
CA LYS A 373 26.83 -44.28 9.65
C LYS A 373 27.93 -44.34 10.72
N LYS A 374 27.73 -43.69 11.86
CA LYS A 374 28.54 -43.94 13.04
C LYS A 374 28.09 -45.24 13.67
N ALA A 375 29.06 -46.15 13.75
CA ALA A 375 28.97 -47.55 14.12
C ALA A 375 28.25 -47.79 15.46
N GLU A 376 27.55 -48.92 15.50
CA GLU A 376 27.03 -49.57 16.71
C GLU A 376 28.10 -49.62 17.81
N PRO A 377 27.75 -49.40 19.09
CA PRO A 377 28.65 -49.66 20.18
C PRO A 377 28.76 -51.18 20.37
N ARG A 378 29.88 -51.75 19.91
CA ARG A 378 30.32 -53.10 20.28
C ARG A 378 30.34 -53.24 21.80
N SER A 379 29.51 -54.14 22.31
CA SER A 379 29.56 -54.70 23.65
C SER A 379 30.98 -55.14 23.99
N LYS A 380 31.58 -54.52 25.01
CA LYS A 380 32.73 -55.10 25.72
C LYS A 380 32.29 -55.49 27.12
N PHE A 381 32.17 -56.80 27.27
CA PHE A 381 32.23 -57.52 28.54
C PHE A 381 33.38 -56.97 29.40
N TYR A 382 33.07 -56.62 30.65
CA TYR A 382 34.02 -56.67 31.74
C TYR A 382 33.41 -57.55 32.84
N GLN A 383 33.87 -58.79 32.91
CA GLN A 383 33.87 -59.60 34.13
C GLN A 383 35.00 -59.08 35.02
N LEU A 384 34.67 -58.80 36.29
CA LEU A 384 35.52 -58.76 37.49
C LEU A 384 34.63 -58.11 38.58
N GLY A 385 34.30 -58.70 39.72
CA GLY A 385 34.60 -59.96 40.37
C GLY A 385 33.84 -59.90 41.71
N ALA A 386 33.24 -61.01 42.12
CA ALA A 386 32.61 -61.12 43.43
C ALA A 386 33.69 -61.20 44.53
N VAL A 387 33.60 -60.38 45.58
CA VAL A 387 34.08 -60.73 46.93
C VAL A 387 33.22 -60.03 48.00
N ASN A 388 32.52 -60.88 48.75
CA ASN A 388 31.94 -60.80 50.10
C ASN A 388 32.31 -59.61 51.02
N GLN A 389 31.30 -59.00 51.65
CA GLN A 389 30.86 -59.33 53.02
C GLN A 389 29.44 -58.82 53.29
#